data_AF-A0AAV2H198-F1
#
_entry.id   AF-A0AAV2H198-F1
#
_cell.length_a   1.000
_cell.length_b   1.000
_cell.length_c   1.000
_cell.angle_alpha   90.00
_cell.angle_beta   90.00
_cell.angle_gamma   90.00
#
_symmetry.space_group_name_H-M   'P 1'
#
loop_
_entity.id
_entity.type
_entity.pdbx_description
1 polymer ?
#
loop_
_entity_poly.entity_id
_entity_poly.type
_entity_poly.pdbx_seq_one_letter_code
_entity_poly.pdbx_strand_id
1 'polypeptide(L)'
;MKTVFLCVAVIFLGAVTAQTAPSAWPDILAALKADGRFTVFADLLEDSDTLDRINTSSHFTVFAPTDAAFAKLPAGQLDALKADPDKLEEVLGHHVVLKSAINVNTQQDKNFKAANNQTVRINSYPIVHMNMLRLCVCVALVLVGAVGAQTDSTDIPETDSTTDDTDAPELGSTTVAPIYPYIIDALTSNGHFTVFLDLLESTDLLTRINASSHFTVFAPTDAAFARLPAGQLDALKADADKLEDLLSYHVVLNSAFNLHGIQQDTTLKTANNDYVRINTYSVVHTVTVDGVNITIKNIPVNHGYVNGIEKVLSQPMGTILDIASNRSDLTTFISLLGKANLNNFFTSDRSTTIFAPNNDAFAKLSQGTLDYLNTHTADLAEVLKFHMIKHYAFYSIGMKHTFSIDSSDQHKDILMILEDGSGGLAINHAKIVERDISSVNGVVHIVDSVLIPVRVQVAIADNGVVVG
;
A
#
# COMPACT_ATOMS: atom_id res chain seq x y z
N MET A 1 10.08 0.31 27.45
CA MET A 1 10.31 -1.15 27.57
C MET A 1 8.97 -1.80 27.33
N LYS A 2 8.89 -2.65 26.30
CA LYS A 2 7.62 -3.10 25.70
C LYS A 2 7.26 -4.46 26.30
N THR A 3 6.24 -4.48 27.14
CA THR A 3 5.65 -5.71 27.68
C THR A 3 4.70 -6.30 26.63
N VAL A 4 4.83 -7.61 26.44
CA VAL A 4 4.20 -8.43 25.40
C VAL A 4 2.79 -8.82 25.85
N PHE A 5 1.80 -8.76 24.95
CA PHE A 5 0.49 -9.37 25.18
C PHE A 5 0.23 -10.48 24.17
N LEU A 6 0.16 -11.69 24.69
CA LEU A 6 -0.29 -12.93 24.08
C LEU A 6 -1.82 -13.00 24.20
N CYS A 7 -2.53 -13.46 23.18
CA CYS A 7 -3.94 -13.83 23.31
C CYS A 7 -4.16 -15.24 22.76
N VAL A 8 -4.68 -16.09 23.64
CA VAL A 8 -4.95 -17.52 23.48
C VAL A 8 -6.34 -17.71 22.86
N ALA A 9 -6.48 -18.69 21.96
CA ALA A 9 -7.78 -19.16 21.50
C ALA A 9 -8.43 -19.98 22.62
N VAL A 10 -9.60 -19.55 23.14
CA VAL A 10 -10.38 -20.35 24.07
C VAL A 10 -11.24 -21.32 23.25
N ILE A 11 -10.83 -22.59 23.21
CA ILE A 11 -11.64 -23.71 22.73
C ILE A 11 -12.30 -24.34 23.97
N PHE A 12 -13.62 -24.33 24.07
CA PHE A 12 -14.32 -25.11 25.09
C PHE A 12 -14.26 -26.60 24.70
N LEU A 13 -13.32 -27.34 25.29
CA LEU A 13 -13.36 -28.81 25.36
C LEU A 13 -14.13 -29.19 26.63
N GLY A 14 -15.42 -29.47 26.47
CA GLY A 14 -16.20 -30.09 27.53
C GLY A 14 -15.70 -31.51 27.80
N ALA A 15 -15.13 -31.75 28.98
CA ALA A 15 -14.83 -33.10 29.45
C ALA A 15 -16.15 -33.88 29.61
N VAL A 16 -16.34 -34.91 28.78
CA VAL A 16 -17.46 -35.84 28.89
C VAL A 16 -17.21 -36.77 30.07
N THR A 17 -17.86 -36.49 31.20
CA THR A 17 -18.17 -37.54 32.18
C THR A 17 -19.56 -38.08 31.87
N ALA A 18 -19.65 -39.40 31.78
CA ALA A 18 -20.85 -40.10 31.35
C ALA A 18 -22.04 -39.81 32.26
N GLN A 19 -22.99 -39.01 31.78
CA GLN A 19 -24.34 -38.90 32.32
C GLN A 19 -25.32 -38.74 31.15
N THR A 20 -26.41 -39.48 31.23
CA THR A 20 -27.49 -39.66 30.26
C THR A 20 -27.96 -38.40 29.52
N ALA A 21 -28.21 -38.54 28.21
CA ALA A 21 -28.51 -37.51 27.21
C ALA A 21 -29.44 -36.35 27.66
N PRO A 22 -29.13 -35.14 27.15
CA PRO A 22 -30.12 -34.40 26.39
C PRO A 22 -29.57 -33.98 25.02
N SER A 23 -30.42 -34.10 24.00
CA SER A 23 -30.24 -33.52 22.67
C SER A 23 -30.39 -31.99 22.72
N ALA A 24 -29.30 -31.23 22.62
CA ALA A 24 -29.28 -29.82 22.18
C ALA A 24 -27.84 -29.30 22.13
N TRP A 25 -27.53 -28.48 21.12
CA TRP A 25 -26.27 -27.77 20.98
C TRP A 25 -26.07 -26.77 22.14
N PRO A 26 -24.83 -26.34 22.47
CA PRO A 26 -24.64 -25.25 23.41
C PRO A 26 -25.38 -24.00 22.90
N ASP A 27 -26.22 -23.44 23.74
CA ASP A 27 -26.98 -22.23 23.43
C ASP A 27 -26.00 -21.08 23.10
N ILE A 28 -26.06 -20.59 21.86
CA ILE A 28 -25.21 -19.50 21.38
C ILE A 28 -25.41 -18.23 22.21
N LEU A 29 -26.62 -17.98 22.72
CA LEU A 29 -26.90 -16.86 23.61
C LEU A 29 -26.17 -17.03 24.94
N ALA A 30 -26.21 -18.24 25.52
CA ALA A 30 -25.48 -18.54 26.74
C ALA A 30 -23.96 -18.37 26.56
N ALA A 31 -23.42 -18.77 25.40
CA ALA A 31 -22.00 -18.61 25.08
C ALA A 31 -21.60 -17.13 24.92
N LEU A 32 -22.41 -16.33 24.22
CA LEU A 32 -22.15 -14.90 24.03
C LEU A 32 -22.30 -14.10 25.33
N LYS A 33 -23.32 -14.41 26.14
CA LYS A 33 -23.55 -13.77 27.44
C LYS A 33 -22.48 -14.15 28.46
N ALA A 34 -21.96 -15.39 28.42
CA ALA A 34 -20.89 -15.84 29.32
C ALA A 34 -19.53 -15.17 29.05
N ASP A 35 -19.24 -14.79 27.79
CA ASP A 35 -18.01 -14.08 27.43
C ASP A 35 -18.00 -12.61 27.90
N GLY A 36 -19.19 -12.02 28.11
CA GLY A 36 -19.36 -10.68 28.69
C GLY A 36 -18.96 -9.51 27.79
N ARG A 37 -18.35 -9.75 26.62
CA ARG A 37 -17.99 -8.71 25.62
C ARG A 37 -18.98 -8.59 24.47
N PHE A 38 -19.98 -9.46 24.42
CA PHE A 38 -20.96 -9.56 23.33
C PHE A 38 -22.40 -9.43 23.85
N THR A 39 -22.59 -8.78 24.99
CA THR A 39 -23.89 -8.69 25.67
C THR A 39 -24.93 -7.94 24.82
N VAL A 40 -24.55 -6.82 24.20
CA VAL A 40 -25.41 -6.03 23.31
C VAL A 40 -25.81 -6.83 22.07
N PHE A 41 -24.86 -7.60 21.51
CA PHE A 41 -25.16 -8.46 20.37
C PHE A 41 -26.08 -9.63 20.75
N ALA A 42 -25.83 -10.26 21.90
CA ALA A 42 -26.65 -11.35 22.41
C ALA A 42 -28.09 -10.89 22.68
N ASP A 43 -28.26 -9.70 23.25
CA ASP A 43 -29.57 -9.11 23.51
C ASP A 43 -30.31 -8.78 22.21
N LEU A 44 -29.61 -8.27 21.18
CA LEU A 44 -30.22 -8.05 19.86
C LEU A 44 -30.60 -9.36 19.15
N LEU A 45 -29.86 -10.43 19.41
CA LEU A 45 -30.09 -11.73 18.79
C LEU A 45 -31.25 -12.49 19.45
N GLU A 46 -31.50 -12.29 20.75
CA GLU A 46 -32.50 -13.01 21.55
C GLU A 46 -33.93 -12.89 21.00
N ASP A 47 -34.29 -11.72 20.45
CA ASP A 47 -35.62 -11.43 19.88
C ASP A 47 -35.66 -11.49 18.34
N SER A 48 -34.63 -12.04 17.69
CA SER A 48 -34.50 -12.05 16.22
C SER A 48 -34.90 -13.39 15.59
N ASP A 49 -35.50 -13.33 14.40
CA ASP A 49 -35.72 -14.49 13.52
C ASP A 49 -34.37 -15.11 13.09
N THR A 50 -33.30 -14.32 13.11
CA THR A 50 -31.92 -14.80 12.88
C THR A 50 -31.49 -15.86 13.88
N LEU A 51 -31.93 -15.81 15.15
CA LEU A 51 -31.64 -16.84 16.14
C LEU A 51 -32.32 -18.18 15.82
N ASP A 52 -33.59 -18.16 15.40
CA ASP A 52 -34.30 -19.36 14.96
C ASP A 52 -33.61 -20.01 13.75
N ARG A 53 -33.09 -19.19 12.85
CA ARG A 53 -32.32 -19.65 11.68
C ARG A 53 -30.98 -20.26 12.06
N ILE A 54 -30.32 -19.76 13.11
CA ILE A 54 -29.10 -20.37 13.68
C ILE A 54 -29.46 -21.72 14.31
N ASN A 55 -30.50 -21.77 15.14
CA ASN A 55 -30.91 -22.96 15.88
C ASN A 55 -31.42 -24.09 14.99
N THR A 56 -32.00 -23.75 13.83
CA THR A 56 -32.44 -24.74 12.82
C THR A 56 -31.34 -25.15 11.84
N SER A 57 -30.17 -24.50 11.86
CA SER A 57 -29.05 -24.82 10.98
C SER A 57 -28.13 -25.86 11.60
N SER A 58 -27.70 -26.86 10.80
CA SER A 58 -26.77 -27.89 11.26
C SER A 58 -25.33 -27.40 11.42
N HIS A 59 -24.96 -26.32 10.71
CA HIS A 59 -23.67 -25.64 10.81
C HIS A 59 -23.87 -24.13 10.66
N PHE A 60 -23.15 -23.33 11.43
CA PHE A 60 -23.16 -21.88 11.31
C PHE A 60 -21.85 -21.27 11.79
N THR A 61 -21.57 -20.05 11.34
CA THR A 61 -20.47 -19.20 11.84
C THR A 61 -21.05 -17.83 12.18
N VAL A 62 -20.79 -17.33 13.40
CA VAL A 62 -21.26 -16.01 13.83
C VAL A 62 -20.07 -15.08 14.02
N PHE A 63 -20.12 -13.93 13.35
CA PHE A 63 -19.20 -12.82 13.52
C PHE A 63 -19.80 -11.83 14.52
N ALA A 64 -19.80 -12.17 15.81
CA ALA A 64 -20.40 -11.34 16.84
C ALA A 64 -19.61 -10.02 17.02
N PRO A 65 -20.21 -8.84 16.77
CA PRO A 65 -19.62 -7.57 17.14
C PRO A 65 -19.59 -7.43 18.66
N THR A 66 -18.50 -6.87 19.19
CA THR A 66 -18.40 -6.62 20.63
C THR A 66 -19.24 -5.43 21.06
N ASP A 67 -19.53 -5.33 22.35
CA ASP A 67 -20.24 -4.19 22.95
C ASP A 67 -19.52 -2.87 22.69
N ALA A 68 -18.19 -2.91 22.65
CA ALA A 68 -17.34 -1.79 22.25
C ALA A 68 -17.53 -1.37 20.78
N ALA A 69 -17.87 -2.29 19.88
CA ALA A 69 -18.22 -1.97 18.50
C ALA A 69 -19.57 -1.26 18.42
N PHE A 70 -20.56 -1.67 19.22
CA PHE A 70 -21.85 -0.97 19.31
C PHE A 70 -21.74 0.42 19.91
N ALA A 71 -20.86 0.61 20.91
CA ALA A 71 -20.59 1.92 21.51
C ALA A 71 -19.97 2.93 20.53
N LYS A 72 -19.39 2.45 19.41
CA LYS A 72 -18.79 3.28 18.36
C LYS A 72 -19.80 3.74 17.30
N LEU A 73 -21.04 3.28 17.36
CA LEU A 73 -22.10 3.75 16.48
C LEU A 73 -22.45 5.22 16.80
N PRO A 74 -22.75 6.06 15.79
CA PRO A 74 -23.28 7.40 16.02
C PRO A 74 -24.50 7.39 16.94
N ALA A 75 -24.60 8.39 17.81
CA ALA A 75 -25.68 8.49 18.80
C ALA A 75 -27.06 8.38 18.12
N GLY A 76 -27.91 7.49 18.64
CA GLY A 76 -29.25 7.20 18.10
C GLY A 76 -29.30 6.15 16.98
N GLN A 77 -28.18 5.67 16.42
CA GLN A 77 -28.23 4.61 15.40
C GLN A 77 -28.57 3.24 15.97
N LEU A 78 -28.08 2.92 17.17
CA LEU A 78 -28.46 1.67 17.84
C LEU A 78 -29.95 1.64 18.18
N ASP A 79 -30.50 2.76 18.64
CA ASP A 79 -31.93 2.89 18.95
C ASP A 79 -32.78 2.87 17.68
N ALA A 80 -32.31 3.51 16.59
CA ALA A 80 -32.95 3.44 15.29
C ALA A 80 -32.94 2.02 14.70
N LEU A 81 -31.87 1.26 14.94
CA LEU A 81 -31.77 -0.14 14.54
C LEU A 81 -32.73 -1.03 15.36
N LYS A 82 -32.84 -0.79 16.68
CA LYS A 82 -33.80 -1.49 17.55
C LYS A 82 -35.27 -1.16 17.22
N ALA A 83 -35.54 0.03 16.67
CA ALA A 83 -36.87 0.47 16.30
C ALA A 83 -37.35 -0.07 14.93
N ASP A 84 -36.47 -0.67 14.13
CA ASP A 84 -36.75 -1.17 12.78
C ASP A 84 -36.40 -2.67 12.69
N PRO A 85 -37.38 -3.57 12.92
CA PRO A 85 -37.16 -5.02 12.91
C PRO A 85 -36.59 -5.54 11.58
N ASP A 86 -37.01 -4.98 10.44
CA ASP A 86 -36.55 -5.43 9.12
C ASP A 86 -35.06 -5.12 8.92
N LYS A 87 -34.62 -3.92 9.33
CA LYS A 87 -33.20 -3.55 9.28
C LYS A 87 -32.37 -4.31 10.31
N LEU A 88 -32.93 -4.58 11.49
CA LEU A 88 -32.27 -5.38 12.51
C LEU A 88 -31.97 -6.78 11.98
N GLU A 89 -32.94 -7.43 11.33
CA GLU A 89 -32.77 -8.74 10.70
C GLU A 89 -31.75 -8.71 9.56
N GLU A 90 -31.73 -7.64 8.75
CA GLU A 90 -30.73 -7.50 7.70
C GLU A 90 -29.32 -7.42 8.29
N VAL A 91 -29.13 -6.63 9.35
CA VAL A 91 -27.82 -6.44 10.01
C VAL A 91 -27.39 -7.70 10.74
N LEU A 92 -28.26 -8.32 11.55
CA LEU A 92 -27.95 -9.57 12.25
C LEU A 92 -27.68 -10.70 11.24
N GLY A 93 -28.47 -10.78 10.18
CA GLY A 93 -28.30 -11.73 9.10
C GLY A 93 -27.01 -11.56 8.31
N HIS A 94 -26.38 -10.38 8.31
CA HIS A 94 -25.07 -10.14 7.70
C HIS A 94 -23.92 -10.77 8.51
N HIS A 95 -24.08 -10.82 9.84
CA HIS A 95 -23.04 -11.31 10.76
C HIS A 95 -23.07 -12.84 10.92
N VAL A 96 -24.03 -13.52 10.30
CA VAL A 96 -24.22 -14.96 10.42
C VAL A 96 -24.05 -15.62 9.07
N VAL A 97 -23.18 -16.62 8.97
CA VAL A 97 -23.08 -17.50 7.80
C VAL A 97 -23.69 -18.85 8.14
N LEU A 98 -24.74 -19.23 7.42
CA LEU A 98 -25.44 -20.51 7.60
C LEU A 98 -24.83 -21.60 6.72
N LYS A 99 -24.96 -22.86 7.15
CA LYS A 99 -24.54 -24.08 6.43
C LYS A 99 -23.04 -24.19 6.16
N SER A 100 -22.21 -23.37 6.81
CA SER A 100 -20.75 -23.42 6.70
C SER A 100 -20.09 -23.15 8.06
N ALA A 101 -19.18 -24.04 8.47
CA ALA A 101 -18.27 -23.82 9.58
C ALA A 101 -16.96 -23.26 9.02
N ILE A 102 -16.72 -21.96 9.21
CA ILE A 102 -15.62 -21.26 8.58
C ILE A 102 -14.46 -21.18 9.56
N ASN A 103 -13.36 -21.87 9.24
CA ASN A 103 -12.09 -21.61 9.89
C ASN A 103 -11.48 -20.34 9.29
N VAL A 104 -11.63 -19.22 10.01
CA VAL A 104 -11.12 -17.89 9.60
C VAL A 104 -9.61 -17.85 9.41
N ASN A 105 -8.85 -18.82 9.93
CA ASN A 105 -7.40 -18.89 9.81
C ASN A 105 -6.93 -19.57 8.51
N THR A 106 -7.85 -20.16 7.73
CA THR A 106 -7.51 -20.93 6.51
C THR A 106 -8.20 -20.45 5.23
N GLN A 107 -9.08 -19.44 5.31
CA GLN A 107 -9.77 -18.89 4.13
C GLN A 107 -9.00 -17.74 3.49
N GLN A 108 -8.16 -18.01 2.50
CA GLN A 108 -7.60 -16.94 1.67
C GLN A 108 -8.62 -16.54 0.60
N ASP A 109 -9.03 -15.29 0.65
CA ASP A 109 -9.85 -14.64 -0.37
C ASP A 109 -11.13 -15.40 -0.79
N LYS A 110 -11.96 -15.78 0.18
CA LYS A 110 -13.21 -16.52 -0.10
C LYS A 110 -14.45 -15.73 0.22
N ASN A 111 -15.42 -15.86 -0.68
CA ASN A 111 -16.75 -15.28 -0.55
C ASN A 111 -17.71 -16.32 0.02
N PHE A 112 -18.44 -15.92 1.06
CA PHE A 112 -19.48 -16.71 1.71
C PHE A 112 -20.81 -15.98 1.59
N LYS A 113 -21.91 -16.73 1.62
CA LYS A 113 -23.25 -16.15 1.68
C LYS A 113 -23.68 -16.05 3.13
N ALA A 114 -23.90 -14.82 3.60
CA ALA A 114 -24.49 -14.56 4.90
C ALA A 114 -25.96 -14.98 4.91
N ALA A 115 -26.56 -15.02 6.11
CA ALA A 115 -27.95 -15.39 6.30
C ALA A 115 -28.89 -14.41 5.59
N ASN A 116 -28.54 -13.13 5.48
CA ASN A 116 -29.31 -12.17 4.67
C ASN A 116 -29.05 -12.27 3.14
N ASN A 117 -28.37 -13.31 2.67
CA ASN A 117 -28.01 -13.58 1.27
C ASN A 117 -26.98 -12.59 0.65
N GLN A 118 -26.48 -11.64 1.43
CA GLN A 118 -25.34 -10.80 1.06
C GLN A 118 -24.05 -11.62 1.08
N THR A 119 -23.06 -11.15 0.33
CA THR A 119 -21.76 -11.82 0.24
C THR A 119 -20.82 -11.25 1.30
N VAL A 120 -20.30 -12.10 2.17
CA VAL A 120 -19.26 -11.79 3.16
C VAL A 120 -17.95 -12.36 2.66
N ARG A 121 -16.94 -11.51 2.51
CA ARG A 121 -15.60 -11.92 2.07
C ARG A 121 -14.72 -12.12 3.30
N ILE A 122 -14.12 -13.29 3.41
CA ILE A 122 -13.23 -13.65 4.51
C ILE A 122 -11.84 -13.88 3.93
N ASN A 123 -10.85 -13.24 4.55
CA ASN A 123 -9.46 -13.36 4.16
C ASN A 123 -8.58 -13.72 5.36
N SER A 124 -7.80 -14.78 5.22
CA SER A 124 -6.88 -15.33 6.19
C SER A 124 -5.46 -15.19 5.65
N TYR A 125 -4.54 -14.66 6.47
CA TYR A 125 -3.15 -14.51 6.09
C TYR A 125 -2.31 -15.61 6.75
N PRO A 126 -1.53 -16.42 6.01
CA PRO A 126 -0.56 -17.32 6.63
C PRO A 126 0.55 -16.49 7.29
N ILE A 127 0.88 -16.83 8.54
CA ILE A 127 1.96 -16.19 9.29
C ILE A 127 3.28 -16.68 8.71
N VAL A 128 3.83 -15.98 7.73
CA VAL A 128 5.19 -16.23 7.23
C VAL A 128 6.08 -15.07 7.67
N HIS A 129 6.85 -15.34 8.73
CA HIS A 129 8.06 -14.64 9.18
C HIS A 129 8.05 -13.12 9.02
N MET A 130 7.43 -12.40 9.97
CA MET A 130 7.74 -10.98 10.16
C MET A 130 7.78 -10.60 11.64
N ASN A 131 8.95 -10.12 12.04
CA ASN A 131 9.27 -9.62 13.36
C ASN A 131 8.47 -8.33 13.62
N MET A 132 7.56 -8.40 14.59
CA MET A 132 6.83 -7.31 15.27
C MET A 132 6.56 -6.00 14.51
N LEU A 133 5.36 -5.83 13.96
CA LEU A 133 4.55 -4.60 14.17
C LEU A 133 3.07 -4.80 13.76
N ARG A 134 2.18 -4.70 14.77
CA ARG A 134 0.72 -4.51 14.69
C ARG A 134 -0.10 -5.60 13.99
N LEU A 135 -0.42 -6.64 14.76
CA LEU A 135 -1.37 -7.68 14.40
C LEU A 135 -2.79 -7.24 14.80
N CYS A 136 -3.69 -7.12 13.83
CA CYS A 136 -5.12 -6.93 14.05
C CYS A 136 -5.71 -8.33 14.33
N VAL A 137 -6.10 -8.60 15.57
CA VAL A 137 -6.71 -9.89 15.95
C VAL A 137 -8.21 -9.71 16.05
N CYS A 138 -8.94 -10.32 15.12
CA CYS A 138 -10.38 -10.50 15.24
C CYS A 138 -10.65 -11.61 16.27
N VAL A 139 -11.47 -11.34 17.28
CA VAL A 139 -12.03 -12.39 18.14
C VAL A 139 -13.17 -13.04 17.38
N ALA A 140 -12.94 -14.24 16.83
CA ALA A 140 -14.00 -15.09 16.29
C ALA A 140 -14.37 -16.14 17.35
N LEU A 141 -15.63 -16.15 17.81
CA LEU A 141 -16.16 -17.26 18.60
C LEU A 141 -16.52 -18.39 17.62
N VAL A 142 -15.64 -19.40 17.49
CA VAL A 142 -15.89 -20.56 16.63
C VAL A 142 -16.44 -21.70 17.48
N LEU A 143 -17.75 -21.91 17.46
CA LEU A 143 -18.38 -23.14 17.98
C LEU A 143 -18.46 -24.16 16.83
N VAL A 144 -17.52 -25.11 16.81
CA VAL A 144 -17.58 -26.28 15.92
C VAL A 144 -18.31 -27.39 16.66
N GLY A 145 -19.53 -27.75 16.24
CA GLY A 145 -20.08 -29.04 16.65
C GLY A 145 -19.93 -30.06 15.52
N ALA A 146 -19.17 -31.10 15.82
CA ALA A 146 -19.05 -32.27 14.98
C ALA A 146 -20.14 -33.28 15.36
N VAL A 147 -21.11 -33.51 14.47
CA VAL A 147 -21.79 -34.80 14.44
C VAL A 147 -20.95 -35.71 13.52
N GLY A 148 -20.18 -36.58 14.14
CA GLY A 148 -19.62 -37.79 13.52
C GLY A 148 -18.70 -37.60 12.33
N ALA A 149 -17.45 -37.19 12.56
CA ALA A 149 -16.32 -37.65 11.76
C ALA A 149 -15.02 -37.46 12.56
N GLN A 150 -14.36 -38.58 12.83
CA GLN A 150 -13.09 -38.70 13.51
C GLN A 150 -11.98 -38.03 12.68
N THR A 151 -11.31 -37.02 13.24
CA THR A 151 -10.00 -36.57 12.74
C THR A 151 -9.04 -36.36 13.88
N ASP A 152 -7.83 -36.86 13.63
CA ASP A 152 -6.75 -37.16 14.55
C ASP A 152 -6.25 -35.96 15.36
N SER A 153 -5.89 -36.26 16.60
CA SER A 153 -5.27 -35.39 17.59
C SER A 153 -3.83 -35.07 17.21
N THR A 154 -3.41 -33.80 17.28
CA THR A 154 -2.01 -33.47 17.62
C THR A 154 -1.97 -32.24 18.54
N ASP A 155 -1.24 -32.44 19.64
CA ASP A 155 -1.14 -31.64 20.86
C ASP A 155 -0.45 -30.27 20.69
N ILE A 156 -0.81 -29.30 21.55
CA ILE A 156 0.04 -28.15 21.91
C ILE A 156 -0.01 -27.97 23.44
N PRO A 157 1.13 -27.79 24.15
CA PRO A 157 1.19 -27.85 25.60
C PRO A 157 0.74 -26.56 26.29
N GLU A 158 0.11 -26.74 27.45
CA GLU A 158 -0.26 -25.71 28.43
C GLU A 158 0.96 -24.98 29.00
N THR A 159 0.87 -23.65 29.19
CA THR A 159 1.63 -22.98 30.24
C THR A 159 0.80 -21.87 30.92
N ASP A 160 1.05 -21.82 32.22
CA ASP A 160 0.31 -21.31 33.38
C ASP A 160 0.14 -19.77 33.44
N SER A 161 -0.96 -19.34 34.04
CA SER A 161 -1.39 -17.95 34.22
C SER A 161 -1.09 -17.45 35.63
N THR A 162 -0.43 -16.30 35.77
CA THR A 162 -0.52 -15.49 36.99
C THR A 162 -0.72 -14.01 36.66
N THR A 163 -1.52 -13.39 37.53
CA THR A 163 -2.19 -12.09 37.50
C THR A 163 -1.28 -10.89 37.74
N ASP A 164 -1.49 -9.78 37.04
CA ASP A 164 -1.38 -8.44 37.66
C ASP A 164 -2.14 -7.37 36.86
N ASP A 165 -2.91 -6.57 37.58
CA ASP A 165 -3.65 -5.39 37.14
C ASP A 165 -2.68 -4.22 36.92
N THR A 166 -2.82 -3.44 35.83
CA THR A 166 -2.74 -1.95 35.83
C THR A 166 -2.79 -1.35 34.41
N ASP A 167 -3.63 -0.32 34.27
CA ASP A 167 -3.79 0.66 33.18
C ASP A 167 -4.14 0.15 31.76
N ALA A 168 -5.45 0.17 31.47
CA ALA A 168 -6.03 -0.01 30.14
C ALA A 168 -5.76 1.20 29.22
N PRO A 169 -5.10 1.03 28.05
CA PRO A 169 -5.05 2.05 27.01
C PRO A 169 -6.14 1.83 25.95
N GLU A 170 -6.83 2.91 25.60
CA GLU A 170 -7.95 2.97 24.65
C GLU A 170 -7.64 2.33 23.28
N LEU A 171 -8.45 1.33 22.88
CA LEU A 171 -8.43 0.68 21.56
C LEU A 171 -9.38 1.38 20.59
N GLY A 172 -8.80 2.13 19.66
CA GLY A 172 -9.50 2.89 18.62
C GLY A 172 -10.55 2.10 17.82
N SER A 173 -11.65 2.78 17.53
CA SER A 173 -12.35 2.79 16.24
C SER A 173 -12.12 1.66 15.22
N THR A 174 -12.86 0.54 15.14
CA THR A 174 -12.86 -0.32 13.92
C THR A 174 -14.24 -0.28 13.28
N THR A 175 -14.55 0.83 12.61
CA THR A 175 -15.61 0.86 11.60
C THR A 175 -15.17 -0.02 10.43
N VAL A 176 -15.89 -1.11 10.12
CA VAL A 176 -15.74 -1.80 8.83
C VAL A 176 -16.20 -0.81 7.77
N ALA A 177 -15.27 -0.35 6.92
CA ALA A 177 -15.60 0.63 5.88
C ALA A 177 -16.62 0.01 4.91
N PRO A 178 -17.68 0.76 4.51
CA PRO A 178 -18.65 0.28 3.54
C PRO A 178 -17.95 -0.06 2.22
N ILE A 179 -18.23 -1.23 1.66
CA ILE A 179 -17.83 -1.58 0.29
C ILE A 179 -18.80 -0.89 -0.66
N TYR A 180 -18.30 -0.02 -1.52
CA TYR A 180 -19.14 0.71 -2.46
C TYR A 180 -19.53 -0.18 -3.66
N PRO A 181 -20.81 -0.17 -4.09
CA PRO A 181 -21.23 -0.99 -5.22
C PRO A 181 -20.66 -0.48 -6.54
N TYR A 182 -20.49 0.83 -6.70
CA TYR A 182 -19.88 1.46 -7.87
C TYR A 182 -18.77 2.43 -7.48
N ILE A 183 -17.84 2.66 -8.41
CA ILE A 183 -16.73 3.60 -8.21
C ILE A 183 -17.23 5.04 -7.96
N ILE A 184 -18.32 5.45 -8.62
CA ILE A 184 -18.92 6.78 -8.46
C ILE A 184 -19.37 6.99 -7.01
N ASP A 185 -19.97 5.97 -6.39
CA ASP A 185 -20.42 6.05 -4.98
C ASP A 185 -19.23 6.22 -4.04
N ALA A 186 -18.13 5.51 -4.32
CA ALA A 186 -16.89 5.62 -3.56
C ALA A 186 -16.28 7.02 -3.67
N LEU A 187 -16.18 7.57 -4.88
CA LEU A 187 -15.62 8.90 -5.10
C LEU A 187 -16.49 9.99 -4.47
N THR A 188 -17.81 9.90 -4.63
CA THR A 188 -18.78 10.86 -4.10
C THR A 188 -18.80 10.87 -2.57
N SER A 189 -18.87 9.68 -1.96
CA SER A 189 -19.00 9.55 -0.49
C SER A 189 -17.74 9.98 0.26
N ASN A 190 -16.57 9.88 -0.37
CA ASN A 190 -15.31 10.34 0.22
C ASN A 190 -15.11 11.87 0.08
N GLY A 191 -15.85 12.56 -0.79
CA GLY A 191 -15.91 14.03 -0.85
C GLY A 191 -14.63 14.77 -1.31
N HIS A 192 -13.56 14.04 -1.65
CA HIS A 192 -12.25 14.60 -2.00
C HIS A 192 -11.86 14.43 -3.47
N PHE A 193 -12.76 13.92 -4.31
CA PHE A 193 -12.48 13.53 -5.70
C PHE A 193 -13.44 14.15 -6.71
N THR A 194 -14.03 15.30 -6.39
CA THR A 194 -15.07 15.93 -7.22
C THR A 194 -14.57 16.26 -8.62
N VAL A 195 -13.38 16.88 -8.72
CA VAL A 195 -12.78 17.24 -10.02
C VAL A 195 -12.42 15.99 -10.82
N PHE A 196 -11.90 14.95 -10.15
CA PHE A 196 -11.57 13.69 -10.82
C PHE A 196 -12.81 12.97 -11.36
N LEU A 197 -13.89 12.96 -10.58
CA LEU A 197 -15.16 12.37 -10.98
C LEU A 197 -15.73 13.07 -12.22
N ASP A 198 -15.77 14.41 -12.22
CA ASP A 198 -16.24 15.20 -13.37
C ASP A 198 -15.44 14.88 -14.64
N LEU A 199 -14.12 14.73 -14.52
CA LEU A 199 -13.24 14.36 -15.62
C LEU A 199 -13.49 12.93 -16.10
N LEU A 200 -13.68 11.97 -15.19
CA LEU A 200 -14.01 10.59 -15.55
C LEU A 200 -15.34 10.50 -16.31
N GLU A 201 -16.36 11.23 -15.87
CA GLU A 201 -17.68 11.29 -16.53
C GLU A 201 -17.62 11.90 -17.93
N SER A 202 -16.60 12.73 -18.21
CA SER A 202 -16.37 13.29 -19.55
C SER A 202 -15.71 12.32 -20.54
N THR A 203 -15.33 11.11 -20.09
CA THR A 203 -14.63 10.09 -20.90
C THR A 203 -15.35 8.74 -20.85
N ASP A 204 -14.94 7.79 -21.70
CA ASP A 204 -15.49 6.42 -21.68
C ASP A 204 -14.83 5.50 -20.63
N LEU A 205 -14.01 6.08 -19.73
CA LEU A 205 -13.27 5.30 -18.73
C LEU A 205 -14.18 4.64 -17.69
N LEU A 206 -15.29 5.27 -17.31
CA LEU A 206 -16.25 4.64 -16.40
C LEU A 206 -16.85 3.36 -16.99
N THR A 207 -17.19 3.37 -18.29
CA THR A 207 -17.66 2.18 -19.00
C THR A 207 -16.59 1.09 -19.00
N ARG A 208 -15.34 1.46 -19.29
CA ARG A 208 -14.19 0.52 -19.30
C ARG A 208 -13.90 -0.07 -17.92
N ILE A 209 -13.99 0.73 -16.85
CA ILE A 209 -13.81 0.29 -15.46
C ILE A 209 -14.93 -0.69 -15.08
N ASN A 210 -16.19 -0.35 -15.37
CA ASN A 210 -17.34 -1.19 -15.04
C ASN A 210 -17.38 -2.50 -15.85
N ALA A 211 -16.84 -2.49 -17.07
CA ALA A 211 -16.69 -3.69 -17.89
C ALA A 211 -15.51 -4.58 -17.46
N SER A 212 -14.59 -4.06 -16.64
CA SER A 212 -13.43 -4.80 -16.19
C SER A 212 -13.79 -5.79 -15.09
N SER A 213 -13.16 -6.97 -15.11
CA SER A 213 -13.37 -7.96 -14.05
C SER A 213 -12.86 -7.49 -12.70
N HIS A 214 -11.77 -6.71 -12.69
CA HIS A 214 -11.14 -6.15 -11.51
C HIS A 214 -10.46 -4.82 -11.84
N PHE A 215 -10.37 -3.87 -10.92
CA PHE A 215 -9.67 -2.61 -11.21
C PHE A 215 -8.98 -2.00 -9.99
N THR A 216 -8.02 -1.12 -10.26
CA THR A 216 -7.39 -0.24 -9.28
C THR A 216 -7.33 1.16 -9.86
N VAL A 217 -7.81 2.16 -9.13
CA VAL A 217 -7.77 3.56 -9.57
C VAL A 217 -6.92 4.37 -8.60
N PHE A 218 -5.96 5.11 -9.13
CA PHE A 218 -5.20 6.11 -8.40
C PHE A 218 -5.87 7.46 -8.63
N ALA A 219 -6.81 7.85 -7.78
CA ALA A 219 -7.62 9.05 -7.95
C ALA A 219 -6.90 10.28 -7.36
N PRO A 220 -6.51 11.29 -8.16
CA PRO A 220 -6.02 12.55 -7.63
C PRO A 220 -7.11 13.25 -6.83
N THR A 221 -6.74 13.72 -5.65
CA THR A 221 -7.65 14.52 -4.80
C THR A 221 -7.91 15.89 -5.42
N ASP A 222 -8.95 16.59 -5.00
CA ASP A 222 -9.23 17.96 -5.43
C ASP A 222 -8.07 18.91 -5.09
N ALA A 223 -7.38 18.65 -3.96
CA ALA A 223 -6.14 19.34 -3.59
C ALA A 223 -4.97 19.05 -4.55
N ALA A 224 -4.93 17.87 -5.17
CA ALA A 224 -3.95 17.54 -6.20
C ALA A 224 -4.15 18.38 -7.47
N PHE A 225 -5.41 18.54 -7.90
CA PHE A 225 -5.75 19.39 -9.04
C PHE A 225 -5.52 20.88 -8.75
N ALA A 226 -5.82 21.34 -7.54
CA ALA A 226 -5.57 22.72 -7.12
C ALA A 226 -4.07 23.10 -7.09
N ARG A 227 -3.17 22.12 -7.02
CA ARG A 227 -1.71 22.32 -7.10
C ARG A 227 -1.18 22.42 -8.53
N LEU A 228 -2.00 22.11 -9.54
CA LEU A 228 -1.58 22.29 -10.92
C LEU A 228 -1.35 23.78 -11.22
N PRO A 229 -0.30 24.12 -11.99
CA PRO A 229 -0.14 25.44 -12.58
C PRO A 229 -1.43 25.99 -13.21
N ALA A 230 -1.63 27.30 -13.07
CA ALA A 230 -2.81 27.98 -13.61
C ALA A 230 -2.95 27.74 -15.12
N GLY A 231 -4.16 27.37 -15.56
CA GLY A 231 -4.49 27.08 -16.96
C GLY A 231 -4.12 25.66 -17.42
N GLN A 232 -3.38 24.86 -16.65
CA GLN A 232 -3.03 23.49 -17.07
C GLN A 232 -4.24 22.56 -17.08
N LEU A 233 -5.13 22.67 -16.09
CA LEU A 233 -6.37 21.89 -16.07
C LEU A 233 -7.30 22.26 -17.24
N ASP A 234 -7.39 23.54 -17.58
CA ASP A 234 -8.21 24.00 -18.70
C ASP A 234 -7.62 23.55 -20.05
N ALA A 235 -6.30 23.62 -20.20
CA ALA A 235 -5.60 23.11 -21.37
C ALA A 235 -5.79 21.60 -21.55
N LEU A 236 -5.81 20.84 -20.44
CA LEU A 236 -6.10 19.42 -20.46
C LEU A 236 -7.56 19.15 -20.87
N LYS A 237 -8.52 19.88 -20.30
CA LYS A 237 -9.94 19.76 -20.65
C LYS A 237 -10.24 20.14 -22.10
N ALA A 238 -9.42 20.99 -22.70
CA ALA A 238 -9.56 21.41 -24.10
C ALA A 238 -9.08 20.34 -25.11
N ASP A 239 -8.31 19.34 -24.67
CA ASP A 239 -7.73 18.29 -25.50
C ASP A 239 -8.21 16.91 -25.01
N ALA A 240 -9.30 16.43 -25.63
CA ALA A 240 -9.97 15.20 -25.20
C ALA A 240 -9.04 13.97 -25.25
N ASP A 241 -8.18 13.88 -26.28
CA ASP A 241 -7.26 12.75 -26.44
C ASP A 241 -6.22 12.74 -25.33
N LYS A 242 -5.64 13.90 -24.99
CA LYS A 242 -4.68 14.01 -23.87
C LYS A 242 -5.34 13.79 -22.52
N LEU A 243 -6.57 14.25 -22.34
CA LEU A 243 -7.31 14.00 -21.11
C LEU A 243 -7.59 12.51 -20.93
N GLU A 244 -8.10 11.83 -21.96
CA GLU A 244 -8.38 10.40 -21.87
C GLU A 244 -7.11 9.58 -21.62
N ASP A 245 -6.01 9.92 -22.28
CA ASP A 245 -4.72 9.24 -22.09
C ASP A 245 -4.15 9.45 -20.68
N LEU A 246 -4.23 10.69 -20.15
CA LEU A 246 -3.84 11.00 -18.79
C LEU A 246 -4.69 10.25 -17.75
N LEU A 247 -6.02 10.29 -17.88
CA LEU A 247 -6.91 9.58 -16.95
C LEU A 247 -6.73 8.06 -17.07
N SER A 248 -6.47 7.55 -18.28
CA SER A 248 -6.15 6.13 -18.51
C SER A 248 -4.86 5.72 -17.81
N TYR A 249 -3.91 6.64 -17.61
CA TYR A 249 -2.70 6.39 -16.81
C TYR A 249 -2.98 6.28 -15.30
N HIS A 250 -4.09 6.83 -14.81
CA HIS A 250 -4.50 6.70 -13.40
C HIS A 250 -5.28 5.41 -13.11
N VAL A 251 -5.66 4.66 -14.15
CA VAL A 251 -6.53 3.48 -14.04
C VAL A 251 -5.76 2.23 -14.42
N VAL A 252 -5.83 1.21 -13.58
CA VAL A 252 -5.33 -0.15 -13.84
C VAL A 252 -6.54 -1.05 -14.02
N LEU A 253 -6.66 -1.68 -15.19
CA LEU A 253 -7.76 -2.59 -15.53
C LEU A 253 -7.33 -4.05 -15.37
N ASN A 254 -8.32 -4.91 -15.11
CA ASN A 254 -8.19 -6.36 -14.89
C ASN A 254 -7.24 -6.74 -13.75
N SER A 255 -7.07 -5.86 -12.76
CA SER A 255 -6.24 -6.10 -11.57
C SER A 255 -6.73 -5.28 -10.38
N ALA A 256 -7.08 -5.96 -9.29
CA ALA A 256 -7.41 -5.35 -8.01
C ALA A 256 -6.18 -5.43 -7.09
N PHE A 257 -5.39 -4.36 -7.08
CA PHE A 257 -4.15 -4.25 -6.34
C PHE A 257 -4.39 -3.60 -4.99
N ASN A 258 -4.17 -4.37 -3.92
CA ASN A 258 -4.26 -3.89 -2.55
C ASN A 258 -2.88 -3.41 -2.09
N LEU A 259 -2.83 -2.26 -1.43
CA LEU A 259 -1.58 -1.66 -0.95
C LEU A 259 -0.98 -2.31 0.32
N HIS A 260 -1.43 -3.50 0.72
CA HIS A 260 -0.84 -4.27 1.81
C HIS A 260 0.22 -5.25 1.30
N GLY A 261 1.35 -5.35 2.02
CA GLY A 261 2.41 -6.32 1.70
C GLY A 261 3.12 -6.08 0.37
N ILE A 262 3.12 -4.83 -0.12
CA ILE A 262 3.72 -4.47 -1.41
C ILE A 262 5.23 -4.67 -1.37
N GLN A 263 5.77 -5.27 -2.44
CA GLN A 263 7.20 -5.30 -2.68
C GLN A 263 7.67 -3.97 -3.29
N GLN A 264 8.89 -3.57 -2.96
CA GLN A 264 9.50 -2.40 -3.58
C GLN A 264 9.53 -2.55 -5.10
N ASP A 265 9.24 -1.47 -5.82
CA ASP A 265 9.26 -1.42 -7.28
C ASP A 265 8.19 -2.30 -7.98
N THR A 266 7.04 -2.50 -7.35
CA THR A 266 5.94 -3.23 -8.00
C THR A 266 5.39 -2.40 -9.17
N THR A 267 5.37 -2.95 -10.39
CA THR A 267 4.82 -2.24 -11.55
C THR A 267 3.44 -2.77 -11.92
N LEU A 268 2.52 -1.86 -12.27
CA LEU A 268 1.16 -2.18 -12.71
C LEU A 268 0.93 -1.59 -14.08
N LYS A 269 0.39 -2.40 -15.01
CA LYS A 269 0.05 -1.94 -16.34
C LYS A 269 -1.24 -1.13 -16.32
N THR A 270 -1.21 0.11 -16.79
CA THR A 270 -2.33 1.04 -16.80
C THR A 270 -3.19 0.88 -18.04
N ALA A 271 -4.35 1.55 -18.05
CA ALA A 271 -5.35 1.48 -19.11
C ALA A 271 -4.89 2.14 -20.43
N ASN A 272 -3.86 3.00 -20.38
CA ASN A 272 -3.17 3.55 -21.54
C ASN A 272 -2.01 2.67 -22.06
N ASN A 273 -1.79 1.50 -21.46
CA ASN A 273 -0.70 0.55 -21.74
C ASN A 273 0.70 0.91 -21.22
N ASP A 274 0.86 2.01 -20.50
CA ASP A 274 2.07 2.28 -19.74
C ASP A 274 2.10 1.50 -18.43
N TYR A 275 3.10 1.81 -17.61
CA TYR A 275 3.28 1.20 -16.29
C TYR A 275 3.39 2.30 -15.25
N VAL A 276 2.63 2.14 -14.17
CA VAL A 276 2.85 2.89 -12.93
C VAL A 276 3.68 2.06 -11.97
N ARG A 277 4.54 2.71 -11.20
CA ARG A 277 5.44 2.04 -10.27
C ARG A 277 5.05 2.34 -8.83
N ILE A 278 4.86 1.29 -8.04
CA ILE A 278 4.53 1.37 -6.62
C ILE A 278 5.79 1.14 -5.79
N ASN A 279 6.09 2.10 -4.92
CA ASN A 279 7.22 2.03 -3.99
C ASN A 279 6.74 2.17 -2.56
N THR A 280 7.46 1.54 -1.64
CA THR A 280 7.23 1.61 -0.21
C THR A 280 8.45 2.22 0.46
N TYR A 281 8.22 3.16 1.38
CA TYR A 281 9.28 3.83 2.11
C TYR A 281 9.06 3.64 3.60
N SER A 282 9.75 2.65 4.17
CA SER A 282 9.61 2.29 5.59
C SER A 282 9.95 3.43 6.54
N VAL A 283 10.90 4.29 6.18
CA VAL A 283 11.34 5.42 7.02
C VAL A 283 10.23 6.45 7.23
N VAL A 284 9.43 6.70 6.20
CA VAL A 284 8.32 7.67 6.24
C VAL A 284 6.96 6.98 6.33
N HIS A 285 6.95 5.65 6.51
CA HIS A 285 5.75 4.81 6.55
C HIS A 285 4.76 5.08 5.41
N THR A 286 5.27 5.34 4.22
CA THR A 286 4.41 5.67 3.07
C THR A 286 4.55 4.72 1.89
N VAL A 287 3.51 4.75 1.06
CA VAL A 287 3.42 4.04 -0.21
C VAL A 287 3.14 5.09 -1.28
N THR A 288 3.85 5.01 -2.39
CA THR A 288 3.74 5.95 -3.50
C THR A 288 3.46 5.25 -4.80
N VAL A 289 2.85 5.98 -5.73
CA VAL A 289 2.72 5.62 -7.14
C VAL A 289 3.49 6.66 -7.96
N ASP A 290 4.51 6.23 -8.69
CA ASP A 290 5.47 7.07 -9.42
C ASP A 290 5.98 8.28 -8.62
N GLY A 291 6.34 8.02 -7.37
CA GLY A 291 6.83 9.04 -6.42
C GLY A 291 5.75 9.91 -5.80
N VAL A 292 4.49 9.81 -6.24
CA VAL A 292 3.36 10.52 -5.66
C VAL A 292 2.82 9.77 -4.46
N ASN A 293 2.66 10.47 -3.32
CA ASN A 293 2.13 9.89 -2.10
C ASN A 293 0.68 9.40 -2.26
N ILE A 294 0.41 8.18 -1.79
CA ILE A 294 -0.96 7.67 -1.64
C ILE A 294 -1.45 8.00 -0.24
N THR A 295 -2.35 8.98 -0.16
CA THR A 295 -2.86 9.54 1.09
C THR A 295 -4.06 8.76 1.63
N ILE A 296 -4.97 8.36 0.74
CA ILE A 296 -6.14 7.54 1.07
C ILE A 296 -5.94 6.18 0.42
N LYS A 297 -5.87 5.12 1.23
CA LYS A 297 -5.45 3.80 0.76
C LYS A 297 -6.63 2.82 0.76
N ASN A 298 -6.72 2.02 -0.29
CA ASN A 298 -7.62 0.87 -0.39
C ASN A 298 -9.10 1.19 -0.10
N ILE A 299 -9.65 2.27 -0.65
CA ILE A 299 -11.11 2.50 -0.60
C ILE A 299 -11.77 1.33 -1.34
N PRO A 300 -12.58 0.48 -0.65
CA PRO A 300 -13.07 -0.74 -1.24
C PRO A 300 -14.27 -0.45 -2.16
N VAL A 301 -14.22 -0.96 -3.38
CA VAL A 301 -15.32 -0.94 -4.35
C VAL A 301 -15.56 -2.37 -4.81
N ASN A 302 -16.78 -2.71 -5.24
CA ASN A 302 -17.00 -3.98 -5.91
C ASN A 302 -16.00 -4.14 -7.06
N HIS A 303 -15.31 -5.28 -7.05
CA HIS A 303 -14.29 -5.65 -8.02
C HIS A 303 -13.01 -4.77 -8.01
N GLY A 304 -12.80 -3.88 -7.04
CA GLY A 304 -11.60 -3.04 -7.09
C GLY A 304 -11.29 -2.18 -5.88
N TYR A 305 -10.28 -1.34 -6.04
CA TYR A 305 -9.83 -0.38 -5.04
C TYR A 305 -9.65 1.01 -5.65
N VAL A 306 -9.99 2.03 -4.89
CA VAL A 306 -9.62 3.43 -5.17
C VAL A 306 -8.58 3.89 -4.16
N ASN A 307 -7.52 4.51 -4.66
CA ASN A 307 -6.40 5.02 -3.89
C ASN A 307 -6.26 6.52 -4.15
N GLY A 308 -6.48 7.35 -3.13
CA GLY A 308 -6.38 8.80 -3.22
C GLY A 308 -4.94 9.28 -3.23
N ILE A 309 -4.55 10.05 -4.25
CA ILE A 309 -3.18 10.56 -4.43
C ILE A 309 -3.12 12.08 -4.34
N GLU A 310 -1.95 12.59 -3.96
CA GLU A 310 -1.76 14.01 -3.64
C GLU A 310 -1.32 14.90 -4.82
N LYS A 311 -1.00 14.28 -5.96
CA LYS A 311 -0.64 14.94 -7.22
C LYS A 311 -1.24 14.16 -8.38
N VAL A 312 -1.50 14.85 -9.49
CA VAL A 312 -1.87 14.20 -10.75
C VAL A 312 -0.65 13.48 -11.31
N LEU A 313 -0.79 12.19 -11.64
CA LEU A 313 0.28 11.39 -12.24
C LEU A 313 0.63 11.95 -13.62
N SER A 314 1.92 11.93 -13.93
CA SER A 314 2.45 12.31 -15.25
C SER A 314 3.12 11.09 -15.85
N GLN A 315 2.82 10.81 -17.12
CA GLN A 315 3.41 9.69 -17.83
C GLN A 315 4.92 9.91 -18.01
N PRO A 316 5.73 8.84 -17.92
CA PRO A 316 7.17 8.92 -18.19
C PRO A 316 7.43 9.23 -19.67
N MET A 317 8.29 10.22 -19.94
CA MET A 317 8.66 10.62 -21.30
C MET A 317 9.78 9.74 -21.90
N GLY A 318 9.61 8.42 -21.86
CA GLY A 318 10.58 7.45 -22.37
C GLY A 318 11.57 6.95 -21.32
N THR A 319 12.70 6.41 -21.79
CA THR A 319 13.78 5.87 -20.93
C THR A 319 14.60 6.98 -20.30
N ILE A 320 15.41 6.63 -19.30
CA ILE A 320 16.39 7.56 -18.72
C ILE A 320 17.30 8.18 -19.79
N LEU A 321 17.70 7.39 -20.80
CA LEU A 321 18.53 7.90 -21.91
C LEU A 321 17.76 8.85 -22.82
N ASP A 322 16.48 8.58 -23.09
CA ASP A 322 15.63 9.48 -23.89
C ASP A 322 15.45 10.82 -23.18
N ILE A 323 15.14 10.80 -21.89
CA ILE A 323 14.99 11.99 -21.05
C ILE A 323 16.29 12.79 -21.04
N ALA A 324 17.42 12.13 -20.78
CA ALA A 324 18.70 12.81 -20.69
C ALA A 324 19.18 13.37 -22.05
N SER A 325 18.88 12.67 -23.16
CA SER A 325 19.25 13.13 -24.51
C SER A 325 18.41 14.31 -25.00
N ASN A 326 17.18 14.43 -24.53
CA ASN A 326 16.28 15.53 -24.88
C ASN A 326 16.51 16.80 -24.04
N ARG A 327 17.49 16.78 -23.14
CA ARG A 327 17.79 17.86 -22.20
C ARG A 327 19.09 18.57 -22.56
N SER A 328 19.00 19.87 -22.83
CA SER A 328 20.16 20.69 -23.19
C SER A 328 21.17 20.87 -22.06
N ASP A 329 20.74 20.70 -20.80
CA ASP A 329 21.55 20.81 -19.60
C ASP A 329 22.29 19.51 -19.24
N LEU A 330 22.06 18.40 -19.95
CA LEU A 330 22.70 17.08 -19.70
C LEU A 330 23.63 16.61 -20.81
N THR A 331 23.98 17.47 -21.76
CA THR A 331 24.78 17.10 -22.94
C THR A 331 26.16 16.54 -22.58
N THR A 332 26.83 17.10 -21.58
CA THR A 332 28.14 16.61 -21.10
C THR A 332 28.01 15.22 -20.48
N PHE A 333 26.99 15.01 -19.64
CA PHE A 333 26.72 13.72 -19.00
C PHE A 333 26.49 12.61 -20.03
N ILE A 334 25.66 12.85 -21.05
CA ILE A 334 25.38 11.88 -22.12
C ILE A 334 26.64 11.56 -22.93
N SER A 335 27.46 12.58 -23.25
CA SER A 335 28.74 12.35 -23.94
C SER A 335 29.66 11.43 -23.14
N LEU A 336 29.76 11.65 -21.82
CA LEU A 336 30.58 10.85 -20.92
C LEU A 336 30.05 9.42 -20.73
N LEU A 337 28.73 9.23 -20.67
CA LEU A 337 28.12 7.89 -20.65
C LEU A 337 28.51 7.07 -21.88
N GLY A 338 28.48 7.69 -23.06
CA GLY A 338 28.92 7.04 -24.30
C GLY A 338 30.40 6.66 -24.26
N LYS A 339 31.26 7.57 -23.81
CA LYS A 339 32.71 7.32 -23.67
C LYS A 339 33.03 6.21 -22.67
N ALA A 340 32.28 6.13 -21.57
CA ALA A 340 32.42 5.08 -20.56
C ALA A 340 31.75 3.75 -20.95
N ASN A 341 31.15 3.66 -22.15
CA ASN A 341 30.40 2.51 -22.62
C ASN A 341 29.25 2.08 -21.67
N LEU A 342 28.58 3.06 -21.05
CA LEU A 342 27.51 2.85 -20.08
C LEU A 342 26.10 2.94 -20.69
N ASN A 343 25.96 3.12 -22.00
CA ASN A 343 24.63 3.18 -22.64
C ASN A 343 23.80 1.90 -22.40
N ASN A 344 24.46 0.74 -22.37
CA ASN A 344 23.81 -0.55 -22.10
C ASN A 344 23.58 -0.80 -20.60
N PHE A 345 24.03 0.08 -19.71
CA PHE A 345 23.87 -0.08 -18.27
C PHE A 345 22.39 -0.06 -17.85
N PHE A 346 21.55 0.65 -18.63
CA PHE A 346 20.14 0.93 -18.36
C PHE A 346 19.16 -0.02 -19.06
N THR A 347 19.65 -0.98 -19.85
CA THR A 347 18.78 -1.85 -20.67
C THR A 347 18.29 -3.08 -19.92
N SER A 348 19.05 -3.57 -18.94
CA SER A 348 18.72 -4.78 -18.17
C SER A 348 17.95 -4.51 -16.87
N ASP A 349 17.96 -3.28 -16.39
CA ASP A 349 17.31 -2.87 -15.14
C ASP A 349 16.20 -1.87 -15.43
N ARG A 350 15.01 -2.15 -14.89
CA ARG A 350 13.83 -1.28 -15.03
C ARG A 350 13.60 -0.41 -13.78
N SER A 351 14.49 -0.47 -12.80
CA SER A 351 14.42 0.28 -11.56
C SER A 351 15.75 0.95 -11.24
N THR A 352 16.20 1.87 -12.10
CA THR A 352 17.43 2.61 -11.87
C THR A 352 17.14 4.03 -11.38
N THR A 353 17.79 4.46 -10.29
CA THR A 353 17.86 5.87 -9.92
C THR A 353 19.14 6.46 -10.48
N ILE A 354 19.07 7.63 -11.11
CA ILE A 354 20.25 8.40 -11.51
C ILE A 354 20.21 9.80 -10.90
N PHE A 355 21.32 10.20 -10.29
CA PHE A 355 21.63 11.57 -9.92
C PHE A 355 22.47 12.20 -11.06
N ALA A 356 21.82 12.69 -12.11
CA ALA A 356 22.50 13.17 -13.32
C ALA A 356 23.08 14.58 -13.10
N PRO A 357 24.42 14.77 -13.14
CA PRO A 357 25.00 16.10 -13.03
C PRO A 357 24.72 16.92 -14.28
N ASN A 358 24.27 18.15 -14.10
CA ASN A 358 24.08 19.07 -15.22
C ASN A 358 25.41 19.63 -15.75
N ASN A 359 25.36 20.33 -16.88
CA ASN A 359 26.55 20.94 -17.50
C ASN A 359 27.28 21.90 -16.55
N ASP A 360 26.54 22.64 -15.70
CA ASP A 360 27.13 23.54 -14.70
C ASP A 360 27.89 22.76 -13.62
N ALA A 361 27.44 21.54 -13.27
CA ALA A 361 28.13 20.65 -12.35
C ALA A 361 29.51 20.26 -12.90
N PHE A 362 29.59 19.91 -14.18
CA PHE A 362 30.87 19.60 -14.83
C PHE A 362 31.76 20.82 -14.98
N ALA A 363 31.17 22.01 -15.18
CA ALA A 363 31.91 23.27 -15.27
C ALA A 363 32.58 23.69 -13.94
N LYS A 364 32.15 23.13 -12.81
CA LYS A 364 32.81 23.33 -11.50
C LYS A 364 34.11 22.53 -11.36
N LEU A 365 34.30 21.47 -12.15
CA LEU A 365 35.54 20.67 -12.10
C LEU A 365 36.69 21.42 -12.77
N SER A 366 37.91 21.14 -12.31
CA SER A 366 39.10 21.67 -12.99
C SER A 366 39.24 21.06 -14.40
N GLN A 367 39.82 21.81 -15.33
CA GLN A 367 40.09 21.27 -16.67
C GLN A 367 40.96 20.01 -16.62
N GLY A 368 41.96 19.98 -15.72
CA GLY A 368 42.80 18.79 -15.53
C GLY A 368 42.01 17.57 -15.07
N THR A 369 40.98 17.74 -14.24
CA THR A 369 40.10 16.65 -13.81
C THR A 369 39.27 16.12 -14.96
N LEU A 370 38.71 17.01 -15.78
CA LEU A 370 37.99 16.61 -16.99
C LEU A 370 38.91 15.86 -17.96
N ASP A 371 40.14 16.32 -18.15
CA ASP A 371 41.13 15.67 -19.02
C ASP A 371 41.53 14.28 -18.49
N TYR A 372 41.72 14.17 -17.17
CA TYR A 372 41.97 12.90 -16.50
C TYR A 372 40.83 11.91 -16.75
N LEU A 373 39.59 12.30 -16.46
CA LEU A 373 38.41 11.44 -16.63
C LEU A 373 38.18 11.06 -18.11
N ASN A 374 38.48 11.97 -19.04
CA ASN A 374 38.38 11.69 -20.47
C ASN A 374 39.41 10.65 -20.95
N THR A 375 40.55 10.53 -20.28
CA THR A 375 41.63 9.59 -20.66
C THR A 375 41.59 8.29 -19.86
N HIS A 376 40.98 8.29 -18.67
CA HIS A 376 40.88 7.14 -17.77
C HIS A 376 39.44 6.60 -17.74
N THR A 377 39.04 5.87 -18.78
CA THR A 377 37.65 5.42 -18.97
C THR A 377 37.13 4.50 -17.85
N ALA A 378 38.01 3.75 -17.18
CA ALA A 378 37.63 2.93 -16.03
C ALA A 378 37.20 3.80 -14.83
N ASP A 379 37.99 4.82 -14.52
CA ASP A 379 37.66 5.77 -13.44
C ASP A 379 36.43 6.61 -13.79
N LEU A 380 36.29 7.03 -15.05
CA LEU A 380 35.08 7.69 -15.54
C LEU A 380 33.84 6.80 -15.35
N ALA A 381 33.94 5.51 -15.68
CA ALA A 381 32.83 4.58 -15.48
C ALA A 381 32.46 4.44 -14.00
N GLU A 382 33.45 4.42 -13.09
CA GLU A 382 33.19 4.38 -11.64
C GLU A 382 32.54 5.68 -11.13
N VAL A 383 33.02 6.85 -11.59
CA VAL A 383 32.38 8.14 -11.29
C VAL A 383 30.93 8.15 -11.75
N LEU A 384 30.65 7.73 -12.98
CA LEU A 384 29.29 7.72 -13.50
C LEU A 384 28.39 6.71 -12.76
N LYS A 385 28.88 5.50 -12.47
CA LYS A 385 28.13 4.52 -11.68
C LYS A 385 27.89 4.96 -10.23
N PHE A 386 28.79 5.78 -9.67
CA PHE A 386 28.59 6.37 -8.34
C PHE A 386 27.37 7.30 -8.30
N HIS A 387 26.95 7.86 -9.44
CA HIS A 387 25.72 8.63 -9.55
C HIS A 387 24.46 7.77 -9.72
N MET A 388 24.55 6.45 -9.66
CA MET A 388 23.46 5.55 -10.02
C MET A 388 23.16 4.56 -8.90
N ILE A 389 21.89 4.17 -8.77
CA ILE A 389 21.43 3.08 -7.90
C ILE A 389 20.63 2.11 -8.75
N LYS A 390 21.02 0.83 -8.77
CA LYS A 390 20.31 -0.24 -9.48
C LYS A 390 19.27 -0.93 -8.60
N HIS A 391 18.24 -1.47 -9.25
CA HIS A 391 17.14 -2.23 -8.64
C HIS A 391 16.36 -1.46 -7.56
N TYR A 392 16.43 -0.13 -7.61
CA TYR A 392 15.81 0.76 -6.65
C TYR A 392 15.50 2.11 -7.28
N ALA A 393 14.25 2.30 -7.72
CA ALA A 393 13.69 3.59 -8.08
C ALA A 393 13.38 4.41 -6.81
N PHE A 394 14.23 5.40 -6.52
CA PHE A 394 14.20 6.17 -5.30
C PHE A 394 13.66 7.56 -5.58
N TYR A 395 12.40 7.80 -5.22
CA TYR A 395 11.79 9.11 -5.30
C TYR A 395 12.08 9.93 -4.03
N SER A 396 12.04 11.25 -4.19
CA SER A 396 12.42 12.22 -3.17
C SER A 396 11.61 12.13 -1.88
N ILE A 397 10.37 11.66 -1.94
CA ILE A 397 9.53 11.44 -0.76
C ILE A 397 10.14 10.45 0.24
N GLY A 398 10.91 9.47 -0.25
CA GLY A 398 11.65 8.51 0.56
C GLY A 398 13.03 9.01 1.00
N MET A 399 13.53 10.10 0.42
CA MET A 399 14.84 10.68 0.71
C MET A 399 14.77 11.49 2.00
N LYS A 400 15.15 10.88 3.12
CA LYS A 400 15.22 11.54 4.43
C LYS A 400 16.65 11.80 4.87
N HIS A 401 16.84 12.87 5.65
CA HIS A 401 18.14 13.26 6.19
C HIS A 401 18.87 12.07 6.81
N THR A 402 20.16 11.90 6.49
CA THR A 402 21.05 10.77 6.87
C THR A 402 20.73 9.41 6.24
N PHE A 403 19.69 9.28 5.42
CA PHE A 403 19.44 8.03 4.70
C PHE A 403 20.65 7.71 3.81
N SER A 404 21.13 6.47 3.89
CA SER A 404 22.33 6.04 3.18
C SER A 404 22.03 4.80 2.36
N ILE A 405 22.55 4.75 1.14
CA ILE A 405 22.34 3.66 0.19
C ILE A 405 23.61 3.41 -0.62
N ASP A 406 23.86 2.16 -0.97
CA ASP A 406 25.00 1.78 -1.80
C ASP A 406 24.79 2.27 -3.23
N SER A 407 25.85 2.81 -3.84
CA SER A 407 25.84 3.14 -5.25
C SER A 407 26.00 1.91 -6.15
N SER A 408 25.90 2.13 -7.46
CA SER A 408 26.11 1.09 -8.47
C SER A 408 27.54 0.94 -8.94
N ASP A 409 28.47 1.71 -8.38
CA ASP A 409 29.90 1.54 -8.62
C ASP A 409 30.38 0.15 -8.17
N GLN A 410 31.61 -0.19 -8.54
CA GLN A 410 32.21 -1.48 -8.23
C GLN A 410 32.37 -1.69 -6.72
N HIS A 411 32.58 -0.61 -5.96
CA HIS A 411 32.95 -0.69 -4.56
C HIS A 411 31.81 -0.42 -3.59
N LYS A 412 30.60 -0.14 -4.10
CA LYS A 412 29.43 0.18 -3.29
C LYS A 412 29.67 1.37 -2.38
N ASP A 413 30.30 2.40 -2.94
CA ASP A 413 30.50 3.67 -2.25
C ASP A 413 29.14 4.24 -1.82
N ILE A 414 29.11 4.85 -0.63
CA ILE A 414 27.87 5.28 0.00
C ILE A 414 27.38 6.60 -0.58
N LEU A 415 26.10 6.59 -0.94
CA LEU A 415 25.29 7.76 -1.25
C LEU A 415 24.46 8.13 -0.02
N MET A 416 24.80 9.26 0.60
CA MET A 416 24.10 9.80 1.76
C MET A 416 23.17 10.94 1.35
N ILE A 417 21.91 10.86 1.76
CA ILE A 417 20.92 11.92 1.59
C ILE A 417 21.09 12.94 2.71
N LEU A 418 21.20 14.20 2.34
CA LEU A 418 21.14 15.35 3.24
C LEU A 418 19.93 16.21 2.89
N GLU A 419 19.06 16.44 3.87
CA GLU A 419 17.96 17.41 3.77
C GLU A 419 18.35 18.68 4.54
N ASP A 420 18.16 19.85 3.93
CA ASP A 420 18.32 21.14 4.61
C ASP A 420 17.03 21.57 5.33
N GLY A 421 17.12 22.59 6.19
CA GLY A 421 15.96 23.09 6.94
C GLY A 421 14.84 23.73 6.09
N SER A 422 15.06 23.90 4.78
CA SER A 422 14.07 24.42 3.82
C SER A 422 13.44 23.32 2.95
N GLY A 423 13.79 22.05 3.16
CA GLY A 423 13.32 20.92 2.36
C GLY A 423 14.07 20.72 1.03
N GLY A 424 15.20 21.41 0.87
CA GLY A 424 16.18 21.14 -0.18
C GLY A 424 16.88 19.81 0.11
N LEU A 425 17.09 19.02 -0.95
CA LEU A 425 17.76 17.72 -0.86
C LEU A 425 19.12 17.80 -1.54
N ALA A 426 20.10 17.13 -0.95
CA ALA A 426 21.40 16.89 -1.52
C ALA A 426 21.77 15.42 -1.37
N ILE A 427 22.57 14.94 -2.31
CA ILE A 427 23.22 13.64 -2.25
C ILE A 427 24.71 13.85 -2.05
N ASN A 428 25.24 13.37 -0.94
CA ASN A 428 26.54 13.75 -0.39
C ASN A 428 26.67 15.29 -0.34
N HIS A 429 27.46 15.90 -1.22
CA HIS A 429 27.59 17.36 -1.32
C HIS A 429 26.84 17.97 -2.52
N ALA A 430 26.30 17.15 -3.42
CA ALA A 430 25.64 17.61 -4.64
C ALA A 430 24.16 17.91 -4.38
N LYS A 431 23.73 19.14 -4.64
CA LYS A 431 22.32 19.54 -4.45
C LYS A 431 21.47 19.00 -5.58
N ILE A 432 20.29 18.47 -5.24
CA ILE A 432 19.30 18.04 -6.22
C ILE A 432 18.52 19.29 -6.66
N VAL A 433 18.75 19.74 -7.89
CA VAL A 433 18.13 20.95 -8.47
C VAL A 433 16.77 20.66 -9.10
N GLU A 434 16.58 19.44 -9.60
CA GLU A 434 15.32 18.95 -10.13
C GLU A 434 15.18 17.48 -9.74
N ARG A 435 13.99 17.06 -9.31
CA ARG A 435 13.76 15.75 -8.69
C ARG A 435 12.52 15.09 -9.25
N ASP A 436 12.46 13.77 -9.08
CA ASP A 436 11.30 12.92 -9.39
C ASP A 436 10.91 12.92 -10.87
N ILE A 437 11.90 12.92 -11.77
CA ILE A 437 11.64 12.79 -13.20
C ILE A 437 11.47 11.31 -13.51
N SER A 438 10.22 10.85 -13.54
CA SER A 438 9.87 9.45 -13.82
C SER A 438 10.23 9.04 -15.24
N SER A 439 10.74 7.82 -15.38
CA SER A 439 11.07 7.19 -16.66
C SER A 439 10.57 5.74 -16.70
N VAL A 440 10.51 5.15 -17.90
CA VAL A 440 10.04 3.75 -18.07
C VAL A 440 10.93 2.72 -17.39
N ASN A 441 12.19 3.07 -17.10
CA ASN A 441 13.19 2.20 -16.48
C ASN A 441 13.79 2.77 -15.18
N GLY A 442 13.13 3.75 -14.56
CA GLY A 442 13.51 4.25 -13.24
C GLY A 442 13.18 5.72 -13.01
N VAL A 443 14.07 6.46 -12.34
CA VAL A 443 13.87 7.88 -11.98
C VAL A 443 15.18 8.67 -12.15
N VAL A 444 15.05 9.90 -12.63
CA VAL A 444 16.16 10.84 -12.79
C VAL A 444 16.00 12.00 -11.80
N HIS A 445 17.09 12.33 -11.13
CA HIS A 445 17.26 13.53 -10.31
C HIS A 445 18.44 14.30 -10.88
N ILE A 446 18.26 15.58 -11.16
CA ILE A 446 19.33 16.44 -11.67
C ILE A 446 20.09 17.03 -10.49
N VAL A 447 21.42 16.95 -10.53
CA VAL A 447 22.28 17.48 -9.47
C VAL A 447 23.24 18.55 -9.97
N ASP A 448 23.63 19.44 -9.06
CA ASP A 448 24.46 20.60 -9.38
C ASP A 448 25.97 20.36 -9.26
N SER A 449 26.39 19.17 -8.81
CA SER A 449 27.81 18.86 -8.55
C SER A 449 28.11 17.41 -8.94
N VAL A 450 29.34 17.15 -9.39
CA VAL A 450 29.77 15.80 -9.77
C VAL A 450 30.27 15.06 -8.54
N LEU A 451 29.65 13.92 -8.24
CA LEU A 451 30.09 12.99 -7.21
C LEU A 451 31.29 12.18 -7.69
N ILE A 452 32.45 12.38 -7.07
CA ILE A 452 33.67 11.63 -7.39
C ILE A 452 34.00 10.75 -6.17
N PRO A 453 34.07 9.40 -6.31
CA PRO A 453 34.50 8.53 -5.23
C PRO A 453 35.88 8.90 -4.70
N VAL A 454 36.12 8.77 -3.40
CA VAL A 454 37.40 9.15 -2.76
C VAL A 454 38.59 8.45 -3.43
N ARG A 455 38.44 7.18 -3.84
CA ARG A 455 39.47 6.44 -4.58
C ARG A 455 39.88 7.14 -5.89
N VAL A 456 38.89 7.61 -6.66
CA VAL A 456 39.16 8.31 -7.92
C VAL A 456 39.74 9.69 -7.66
N GLN A 457 39.33 10.38 -6.59
CA GLN A 457 39.96 11.64 -6.18
C GLN A 457 41.45 11.47 -5.87
N VAL A 458 41.82 10.40 -5.16
CA VAL A 458 43.22 10.06 -4.90
C VAL A 458 43.98 9.78 -6.19
N ALA A 459 43.39 9.00 -7.11
CA ALA A 459 44.02 8.71 -8.41
C ALA A 459 44.25 9.97 -9.25
N ILE A 460 43.30 10.92 -9.25
CA ILE A 460 43.45 12.23 -9.88
C ILE A 460 44.60 13.02 -9.22
N ALA A 461 44.66 13.05 -7.89
CA ALA A 461 45.69 13.77 -7.14
C ALA A 461 47.09 13.19 -7.36
N ASP A 462 47.22 11.86 -7.44
CA ASP A 462 48.48 11.16 -7.75
C ASP A 462 49.01 11.50 -9.16
N ASN A 463 48.13 11.95 -10.05
CA ASN A 463 48.48 12.48 -11.37
C ASN A 463 48.75 14.00 -11.38
N GLY A 464 48.86 14.63 -10.20
CA GLY A 464 49.18 16.05 -10.05
C GLY A 464 48.03 16.99 -10.39
N VAL A 465 46.79 16.50 -10.40
CA VAL A 465 45.59 17.25 -10.75
C VAL A 465 44.76 17.55 -9.50
N VAL A 466 44.21 18.77 -9.41
CA VAL A 466 43.30 19.17 -8.32
C VAL A 466 41.85 18.99 -8.79
N VAL A 467 41.01 18.37 -7.96
CA VAL A 467 39.64 17.94 -8.32
C VAL A 467 38.68 19.10 -8.61
N GLY A 468 38.96 20.30 -8.07
CA GLY A 468 38.11 21.49 -8.22
C GLY A 468 37.24 21.73 -6.99
#